data_AF-A0A409YGI6-F1
#
_entry.id   AF-A0A409YGI6-F1
#
_cell.length_a   1.000
_cell.length_b   1.000
_cell.length_c   1.000
_cell.angle_alpha   90.00
_cell.angle_beta   90.00
_cell.angle_gamma   90.00
#
_symmetry.space_group_name_H-M   'P 1'
#
loop_
_entity.id
_entity.type
_entity.pdbx_description
1 polymer ?
#
loop_
_entity_poly.entity_id
_entity_poly.type
_entity_poly.pdbx_seq_one_letter_code
_entity_poly.pdbx_strand_id
1 'polypeptide(L)'
;MEDESGSSDLFDEDIDPDILRTMSPSEIIGRAAQASAWSAWVRHVAAEVGKDPRYRRSGSTQMFVKHLENAQRRPNALHWYFLAIGIYGALGAIFREKTQVEDAHILTELYRAYWRILEVVVEDLELTDSSEDLVPAAQRRQALIVIILQCFQDPKMFRSLFETKTMSFVLGCWMQTSQDDSDRQAILTVLNNFLGFGKEERHPFLDILLSNTDQMTPVVTRFGWILEQEHLSVSQLIDELQPLLLIANHPTIAQLLAESKFYLQLFHVLQRQSCNNGPDADDLISFIGIILFDIVDSRSSHPDFMATYTTILKNKYVMRAGAAALKVASRADNFDESMGDSVRGWYNLFQGIWHIFLGCGIPIDCPFCKLRRPSAKTFIMRVRKAFERVAFPTLITLRKGSQYRHLWKHLIKFFGITFESTRRRYQLDKKCCSMLCTSRNSGHRSETRRICLGCLTVFYCDRDCQASDWNIHRKECSDFANRRTVVDADTTPGRFDAP
;
A
#
# COMPACT_ATOMS: atom_id res chain seq x y z
N MET A 1 -21.53 9.76 54.21
CA MET A 1 -20.30 10.50 53.86
C MET A 1 -19.33 10.25 54.99
N GLU A 2 -18.73 9.07 54.99
CA GLU A 2 -17.59 8.73 55.85
C GLU A 2 -16.38 8.66 54.91
N ASP A 3 -15.26 9.22 55.36
CA ASP A 3 -14.03 9.45 54.61
C ASP A 3 -13.38 8.15 54.10
N GLU A 4 -13.42 7.91 52.79
CA GLU A 4 -12.58 6.93 52.07
C GLU A 4 -11.24 7.56 51.65
N SER A 5 -10.54 8.27 52.54
CA SER A 5 -9.25 8.93 52.25
C SER A 5 -8.01 8.06 52.51
N GLY A 6 -8.16 6.75 52.72
CA GLY A 6 -7.09 5.82 53.13
C GLY A 6 -6.51 4.88 52.06
N SER A 7 -6.61 5.18 50.75
CA SER A 7 -6.25 4.22 49.67
C SER A 7 -4.96 4.55 48.90
N SER A 8 -4.03 5.35 49.45
CA SER A 8 -2.84 5.79 48.71
C SER A 8 -1.61 4.85 48.79
N ASP A 9 -1.56 3.89 49.73
CA ASP A 9 -0.31 3.16 50.03
C ASP A 9 -0.21 1.74 49.44
N LEU A 10 -1.14 1.33 48.57
CA LEU A 10 -1.22 -0.07 48.10
C LEU A 10 -0.31 -0.44 46.92
N PHE A 11 0.58 0.44 46.46
CA PHE A 11 1.31 0.24 45.20
C PHE A 11 2.84 0.06 45.29
N ASP A 12 3.45 0.16 46.48
CA ASP A 12 4.92 0.27 46.63
C ASP A 12 5.57 -0.75 47.60
N GLU A 13 4.97 -1.92 47.82
CA GLU A 13 5.74 -3.00 48.47
C GLU A 13 6.68 -3.66 47.45
N ASP A 14 7.86 -3.06 47.27
CA ASP A 14 8.99 -3.70 46.60
C ASP A 14 9.39 -4.97 47.37
N ILE A 15 9.60 -6.07 46.64
CA ILE A 15 10.06 -7.32 47.26
C ILE A 15 11.54 -7.16 47.57
N ASP A 16 11.91 -7.42 48.82
CA ASP A 16 13.29 -7.50 49.24
C ASP A 16 14.08 -8.48 48.32
N PRO A 17 15.11 -8.01 47.60
CA PRO A 17 15.93 -8.86 46.74
C PRO A 17 16.55 -10.05 47.45
N ASP A 18 16.83 -9.96 48.75
CA ASP A 18 17.38 -11.08 49.53
C ASP A 18 16.34 -12.17 49.74
N ILE A 19 15.05 -11.82 49.90
CA ILE A 19 13.97 -12.80 49.94
C ILE A 19 13.89 -13.53 48.59
N LEU A 20 13.91 -12.81 47.46
CA LEU A 20 13.86 -13.41 46.13
C LEU A 20 15.01 -14.39 45.87
N ARG A 21 16.22 -14.12 46.39
CA ARG A 21 17.39 -15.00 46.25
C ARG A 21 17.27 -16.32 47.02
N THR A 22 16.49 -16.32 48.11
CA THR A 22 16.33 -17.52 48.97
C THR A 22 15.21 -18.45 48.52
N MET A 23 14.30 -17.98 47.66
CA MET A 23 13.12 -18.74 47.24
C MET A 23 13.32 -19.43 45.90
N SER A 24 12.74 -20.61 45.74
CA SER A 24 12.64 -21.29 44.45
C SER A 24 11.60 -20.62 43.55
N PRO A 25 11.72 -20.74 42.20
CA PRO A 25 10.72 -20.22 41.26
C PRO A 25 9.29 -20.69 41.58
N SER A 26 9.10 -21.94 42.01
CA SER A 26 7.79 -22.47 42.38
C SER A 26 7.20 -21.78 43.61
N GLU A 27 8.00 -21.47 44.63
CA GLU A 27 7.54 -20.75 45.82
C GLU A 27 7.18 -19.30 45.48
N ILE A 28 7.98 -18.65 44.63
CA ILE A 28 7.73 -17.29 44.15
C ILE A 28 6.40 -17.23 43.37
N ILE A 29 6.16 -18.20 42.47
CA ILE A 29 4.89 -18.31 41.74
C ILE A 29 3.72 -18.59 42.69
N GLY A 30 3.91 -19.43 43.71
CA GLY A 30 2.91 -19.69 44.73
C GLY A 30 2.48 -18.42 45.47
N ARG A 31 3.44 -17.55 45.83
CA ARG A 31 3.17 -16.22 46.41
C ARG A 31 2.46 -15.31 45.40
N ALA A 32 2.95 -15.24 44.16
CA ALA A 32 2.35 -14.43 43.11
C ALA A 32 0.90 -14.83 42.80
N ALA A 33 0.57 -16.12 42.87
CA ALA A 33 -0.78 -16.65 42.63
C ALA A 33 -1.79 -16.26 43.73
N GLN A 34 -1.31 -15.99 44.95
CA GLN A 34 -2.12 -15.55 46.09
C GLN A 34 -2.22 -14.02 46.19
N ALA A 35 -1.26 -13.31 45.59
CA ALA A 35 -1.20 -11.87 45.58
C ALA A 35 -2.12 -11.27 44.51
N SER A 36 -2.29 -9.95 44.52
CA SER A 36 -3.01 -9.26 43.44
C SER A 36 -2.23 -9.33 42.12
N ALA A 37 -2.93 -9.22 40.99
CA ALA A 37 -2.32 -9.13 39.64
C ALA A 37 -1.29 -7.98 39.49
N TRP A 38 -1.29 -7.04 40.43
CA TRP A 38 -0.44 -5.86 40.48
C TRP A 38 0.74 -5.97 41.42
N SER A 39 0.75 -7.01 42.25
CA SER A 39 1.79 -7.17 43.25
C SER A 39 3.17 -7.19 42.61
N ALA A 40 4.17 -6.73 43.36
CA ALA A 40 5.57 -6.87 42.97
C ALA A 40 5.93 -8.34 42.68
N TRP A 41 5.21 -9.31 43.26
CA TRP A 41 5.38 -10.74 42.99
C TRP A 41 5.01 -11.09 41.55
N VAL A 42 3.84 -10.66 41.08
CA VAL A 42 3.41 -10.91 39.68
C VAL A 42 4.34 -10.18 38.71
N ARG A 43 4.75 -8.94 39.02
CA ARG A 43 5.71 -8.16 38.22
C ARG A 43 7.05 -8.87 38.09
N HIS A 44 7.58 -9.41 39.20
CA HIS A 44 8.83 -10.18 39.21
C HIS A 44 8.72 -11.44 38.34
N VAL A 45 7.65 -12.23 38.53
CA VAL A 45 7.43 -13.44 37.72
C VAL A 45 7.33 -13.10 36.23
N ALA A 46 6.64 -12.02 35.87
CA ALA A 46 6.53 -11.55 34.48
C ALA A 46 7.89 -11.14 33.89
N ALA A 47 8.79 -10.57 34.69
CA ALA A 47 10.13 -10.19 34.26
C ALA A 47 11.08 -11.40 34.09
N GLU A 48 10.91 -12.46 34.88
CA GLU A 48 11.82 -13.61 34.91
C GLU A 48 11.39 -14.79 34.05
N VAL A 49 10.09 -14.93 33.74
CA VAL A 49 9.54 -16.06 32.98
C VAL A 49 10.18 -16.25 31.59
N GLY A 50 10.60 -15.15 30.96
CA GLY A 50 11.29 -15.18 29.67
C GLY A 50 12.81 -15.38 29.74
N LYS A 51 13.38 -15.38 30.95
CA LYS A 51 14.83 -15.50 31.20
C LYS A 51 15.21 -16.86 31.80
N ASP A 52 14.36 -17.40 32.68
CA ASP A 52 14.61 -18.66 33.37
C ASP A 52 13.48 -19.67 33.10
N PRO A 53 13.76 -20.79 32.40
CA PRO A 53 12.76 -21.81 32.08
C PRO A 53 12.07 -22.41 33.30
N ARG A 54 12.70 -22.36 34.47
CA ARG A 54 12.12 -22.89 35.71
C ARG A 54 10.86 -22.13 36.12
N TYR A 55 10.73 -20.83 35.81
CA TYR A 55 9.52 -20.07 36.11
C TYR A 55 8.34 -20.56 35.27
N ARG A 56 8.49 -20.63 33.94
CA ARG A 56 7.41 -21.11 33.06
C ARG A 56 7.03 -22.57 33.33
N ARG A 57 8.01 -23.43 33.63
CA ARG A 57 7.79 -24.85 33.96
C ARG A 57 7.22 -25.08 35.35
N SER A 58 7.26 -24.08 36.23
CA SER A 58 6.65 -24.13 37.57
C SER A 58 5.21 -23.58 37.59
N GLY A 59 4.58 -23.39 36.43
CA GLY A 59 3.16 -22.97 36.33
C GLY A 59 2.94 -21.47 36.32
N SER A 60 3.95 -20.64 35.99
CA SER A 60 3.74 -19.19 35.92
C SER A 60 2.68 -18.79 34.88
N THR A 61 2.60 -19.51 33.76
CA THR A 61 1.59 -19.24 32.71
C THR A 61 0.17 -19.51 33.19
N GLN A 62 -0.02 -20.60 33.95
CA GLN A 62 -1.29 -20.93 34.62
C GLN A 62 -1.70 -19.84 35.58
N MET A 63 -0.74 -19.35 36.36
CA MET A 63 -0.95 -18.23 37.28
C MET A 63 -1.36 -16.96 36.52
N PHE A 64 -0.72 -16.63 35.39
CA PHE A 64 -1.11 -15.47 34.58
C PHE A 64 -2.52 -15.58 34.01
N VAL A 65 -2.86 -16.73 33.41
CA VAL A 65 -4.20 -16.97 32.84
C VAL A 65 -5.26 -16.91 33.93
N LYS A 66 -5.02 -17.54 35.09
CA LYS A 66 -5.94 -17.51 36.22
C LYS A 66 -6.14 -16.10 36.76
N HIS A 67 -5.09 -15.29 36.82
CA HIS A 67 -5.24 -13.88 37.22
C HIS A 67 -6.04 -13.09 36.20
N LEU A 68 -5.84 -13.31 34.89
CA LEU A 68 -6.66 -12.66 33.86
C LEU A 68 -8.14 -13.05 33.95
N GLU A 69 -8.44 -14.31 34.27
CA GLU A 69 -9.81 -14.79 34.41
C GLU A 69 -10.52 -14.26 35.67
N ASN A 70 -9.78 -14.10 36.77
CA ASN A 70 -10.35 -13.75 38.08
C ASN A 70 -10.19 -12.28 38.45
N ALA A 71 -9.37 -11.51 37.72
CA ALA A 71 -9.12 -10.13 38.06
C ALA A 71 -10.41 -9.31 37.94
N GLN A 72 -10.75 -8.64 39.05
CA GLN A 72 -11.78 -7.62 39.04
C GLN A 72 -11.23 -6.38 38.34
N ARG A 73 -11.98 -5.87 37.37
CA ARG A 73 -11.63 -4.60 36.71
C ARG A 73 -11.52 -3.50 37.75
N ARG A 74 -10.40 -2.77 37.73
CA ARG A 74 -10.21 -1.56 38.52
C ARG A 74 -10.13 -0.38 37.55
N PRO A 75 -10.91 0.71 37.77
CA PRO A 75 -10.96 1.84 36.84
C PRO A 75 -9.60 2.43 36.48
N ASN A 76 -8.63 2.38 37.41
CA ASN A 76 -7.33 3.05 37.26
C ASN A 76 -6.17 2.05 37.14
N ALA A 77 -6.46 0.78 36.84
CA ALA A 77 -5.44 -0.26 36.79
C ALA A 77 -5.71 -1.27 35.66
N LEU A 78 -4.78 -1.32 34.70
CA LEU A 78 -4.63 -2.37 33.65
C LEU A 78 -4.25 -3.76 34.17
N HIS A 79 -5.20 -4.44 34.81
CA HIS A 79 -4.94 -5.65 35.61
C HIS A 79 -4.33 -6.81 34.80
N TRP A 80 -4.38 -6.69 33.48
CA TRP A 80 -3.79 -7.61 32.52
C TRP A 80 -2.34 -7.28 32.13
N TYR A 81 -1.79 -6.08 32.37
CA TYR A 81 -0.53 -5.63 31.76
C TYR A 81 0.68 -6.52 32.09
N PHE A 82 0.97 -6.73 33.38
CA PHE A 82 2.08 -7.59 33.78
C PHE A 82 1.84 -9.07 33.40
N LEU A 83 0.59 -9.50 33.41
CA LEU A 83 0.20 -10.86 33.00
C LEU A 83 0.48 -11.06 31.51
N ALA A 84 0.11 -10.09 30.67
CA ALA A 84 0.37 -10.07 29.24
C ALA A 84 1.87 -10.05 28.94
N ILE A 85 2.66 -9.22 29.65
CA ILE A 85 4.13 -9.23 29.54
C ILE A 85 4.70 -10.59 29.90
N GLY A 86 4.21 -11.22 30.98
CA GLY A 86 4.66 -12.53 31.40
C GLY A 86 4.35 -13.63 30.37
N ILE A 87 3.14 -13.62 29.81
CA ILE A 87 2.73 -14.53 28.73
C ILE A 87 3.60 -14.31 27.49
N TYR A 88 3.84 -13.05 27.11
CA TYR A 88 4.74 -12.70 26.03
C TYR A 88 6.17 -13.23 26.28
N GLY A 89 6.72 -12.99 27.48
CA GLY A 89 8.04 -13.44 27.86
C GLY A 89 8.17 -14.95 27.76
N ALA A 90 7.15 -15.69 28.21
CA ALA A 90 7.09 -17.14 28.11
C ALA A 90 7.08 -17.61 26.63
N LEU A 91 6.17 -17.09 25.80
CA LEU A 91 6.08 -17.44 24.38
C LEU A 91 7.40 -17.15 23.67
N GLY A 92 7.92 -15.93 23.83
CA GLY A 92 9.17 -15.51 23.20
C GLY A 92 10.35 -16.39 23.60
N ALA A 93 10.44 -16.80 24.86
CA ALA A 93 11.49 -17.72 25.32
C ALA A 93 11.36 -19.10 24.69
N ILE A 94 10.15 -19.68 24.66
CA ILE A 94 9.89 -21.00 24.07
C ILE A 94 10.31 -21.03 22.59
N PHE A 95 9.96 -20.00 21.82
CA PHE A 95 10.34 -19.94 20.41
C PHE A 95 11.83 -19.67 20.20
N ARG A 96 12.44 -18.74 20.94
CA ARG A 96 13.88 -18.43 20.83
C ARG A 96 14.76 -19.62 21.21
N GLU A 97 14.41 -20.32 22.30
CA GLU A 97 15.16 -21.48 22.80
C GLU A 97 14.84 -22.77 22.04
N LYS A 98 13.83 -22.75 21.15
CA LYS A 98 13.35 -23.90 20.39
C LYS A 98 12.89 -25.06 21.29
N THR A 99 12.25 -24.74 22.41
CA THR A 99 11.76 -25.72 23.39
C THR A 99 10.29 -26.09 23.17
N GLN A 100 9.74 -25.91 21.96
CA GLN A 100 8.30 -26.09 21.69
C GLN A 100 7.80 -27.49 22.06
N VAL A 101 8.65 -28.52 21.93
CA VAL A 101 8.30 -29.90 22.31
C VAL A 101 8.30 -30.08 23.83
N GLU A 102 9.30 -29.54 24.51
CA GLU A 102 9.44 -29.63 25.97
C GLU A 102 8.34 -28.82 26.69
N ASP A 103 8.04 -27.65 26.15
CA ASP A 103 7.08 -26.69 26.71
C ASP A 103 5.70 -26.80 25.99
N ALA A 104 5.40 -27.93 25.33
CA ALA A 104 4.19 -28.12 24.52
C ALA A 104 2.88 -27.96 25.32
N HIS A 105 2.88 -28.37 26.59
CA HIS A 105 1.72 -28.20 27.47
C HIS A 105 1.45 -26.73 27.79
N ILE A 106 2.51 -25.93 28.01
CA ILE A 106 2.44 -24.49 28.22
C ILE A 106 1.86 -23.80 26.98
N LEU A 107 2.37 -24.14 25.79
CA LEU A 107 1.85 -23.61 24.53
C LEU A 107 0.37 -23.93 24.36
N THR A 108 -0.03 -25.20 24.57
CA THR A 108 -1.43 -25.62 24.46
C THR A 108 -2.36 -24.82 25.38
N GLU A 109 -1.90 -24.57 26.60
CA GLU A 109 -2.65 -23.80 27.58
C GLU A 109 -2.77 -22.33 27.20
N LEU A 110 -1.66 -21.69 26.83
CA LEU A 110 -1.65 -20.30 26.37
C LEU A 110 -2.53 -20.11 25.13
N TYR A 111 -2.52 -21.07 24.20
CA TYR A 111 -3.37 -21.03 23.02
C TYR A 111 -4.86 -21.18 23.35
N ARG A 112 -5.20 -22.03 24.34
CA ARG A 112 -6.58 -22.13 24.83
C ARG A 112 -7.04 -20.84 25.51
N ALA A 113 -6.14 -20.17 26.23
CA ALA A 113 -6.42 -18.94 26.95
C ALA A 113 -6.43 -17.69 26.06
N TYR A 114 -5.82 -17.73 24.87
CA TYR A 114 -5.61 -16.58 23.99
C TYR A 114 -6.84 -15.67 23.84
N TRP A 115 -8.00 -16.25 23.55
CA TRP A 115 -9.24 -15.49 23.37
C TRP A 115 -9.65 -14.72 24.60
N ARG A 116 -9.47 -15.35 25.77
CA ARG A 116 -9.81 -14.72 27.03
C ARG A 116 -8.86 -13.57 27.33
N ILE A 117 -7.58 -13.74 27.02
CA ILE A 117 -6.59 -12.66 27.10
C ILE A 117 -7.03 -11.50 26.20
N LEU A 118 -7.37 -11.77 24.94
CA LEU A 118 -7.78 -10.74 24.00
C LEU A 118 -9.05 -10.02 24.45
N GLU A 119 -10.07 -10.74 24.93
CA GLU A 119 -11.32 -10.16 25.42
C GLU A 119 -11.08 -9.19 26.57
N VAL A 120 -10.37 -9.64 27.62
CA VAL A 120 -10.07 -8.81 28.79
C VAL A 120 -9.37 -7.53 28.37
N VAL A 121 -8.44 -7.64 27.42
CA VAL A 121 -7.65 -6.49 27.02
C VAL A 121 -8.43 -5.52 26.12
N VAL A 122 -9.19 -6.03 25.16
CA VAL A 122 -10.01 -5.18 24.28
C VAL A 122 -11.05 -4.41 25.11
N GLU A 123 -11.71 -5.09 26.05
CA GLU A 123 -12.67 -4.46 26.95
C GLU A 123 -12.05 -3.35 27.82
N ASP A 124 -10.83 -3.53 28.29
CA ASP A 124 -10.12 -2.52 29.09
C ASP A 124 -9.58 -1.36 28.24
N LEU A 125 -9.23 -1.60 26.98
CA LEU A 125 -8.77 -0.55 26.07
C LEU A 125 -9.88 0.43 25.70
N GLU A 126 -11.12 -0.04 25.59
CA GLU A 126 -12.29 0.83 25.34
C GLU A 126 -12.60 1.78 26.52
N LEU A 127 -12.16 1.42 27.73
CA LEU A 127 -12.44 2.17 28.95
C LEU A 127 -11.40 3.25 29.28
N THR A 128 -10.25 3.27 28.60
CA THR A 128 -9.05 4.00 29.05
C THR A 128 -8.71 5.23 28.20
N ASP A 129 -9.73 5.95 27.74
CA ASP A 129 -9.59 7.17 26.93
C ASP A 129 -9.20 8.43 27.74
N SER A 130 -8.96 8.30 29.06
CA SER A 130 -8.62 9.43 29.93
C SER A 130 -7.11 9.63 30.11
N SER A 131 -6.68 10.89 30.00
CA SER A 131 -5.29 11.37 29.98
C SER A 131 -4.47 11.21 31.27
N GLU A 132 -4.94 10.42 32.25
CA GLU A 132 -4.31 10.31 33.59
C GLU A 132 -3.76 8.90 33.90
N ASP A 133 -3.72 7.99 32.92
CA ASP A 133 -3.25 6.63 33.14
C ASP A 133 -1.72 6.53 33.32
N LEU A 134 -1.32 5.65 34.25
CA LEU A 134 0.09 5.32 34.57
C LEU A 134 0.89 4.73 33.39
N VAL A 135 0.21 4.14 32.39
CA VAL A 135 0.83 3.53 31.21
C VAL A 135 0.20 4.12 29.96
N PRO A 136 0.98 4.76 29.06
CA PRO A 136 0.44 5.33 27.82
C PRO A 136 -0.30 4.29 26.98
N ALA A 137 -1.43 4.68 26.38
CA ALA A 137 -2.23 3.81 25.52
C ALA A 137 -1.42 3.17 24.36
N ALA A 138 -0.38 3.85 23.88
CA ALA A 138 0.54 3.30 22.87
C ALA A 138 1.27 2.04 23.39
N GLN A 139 1.89 2.12 24.58
CA GLN A 139 2.62 1.02 25.19
C GLN A 139 1.71 -0.19 25.47
N ARG A 140 0.44 0.06 25.83
CA ARG A 140 -0.58 -0.98 25.97
C ARG A 140 -0.84 -1.74 24.66
N ARG A 141 -1.13 -1.00 23.59
CA ARG A 141 -1.36 -1.56 22.25
C ARG A 141 -0.16 -2.37 21.79
N GLN A 142 1.04 -1.86 22.05
CA GLN A 142 2.27 -2.52 21.64
C GLN A 142 2.47 -3.88 22.29
N ALA A 143 2.26 -3.99 23.61
CA ALA A 143 2.41 -5.27 24.31
C ALA A 143 1.54 -6.37 23.66
N LEU A 144 0.35 -6.02 23.21
CA LEU A 144 -0.60 -6.95 22.59
C LEU A 144 -0.23 -7.30 21.16
N ILE A 145 0.15 -6.30 20.37
CA ILE A 145 0.64 -6.51 19.00
C ILE A 145 1.84 -7.45 19.02
N VAL A 146 2.73 -7.26 20.00
CA VAL A 146 3.89 -8.10 20.22
C VAL A 146 3.51 -9.51 20.66
N ILE A 147 2.48 -9.70 21.50
CA ILE A 147 1.91 -11.03 21.81
C ILE A 147 1.39 -11.71 20.54
N ILE A 148 0.58 -10.99 19.74
CA ILE A 148 0.03 -11.48 18.47
C ILE A 148 1.16 -11.88 17.50
N LEU A 149 2.24 -11.10 17.42
CA LEU A 149 3.42 -11.44 16.61
C LEU A 149 4.08 -12.75 17.03
N GLN A 150 4.23 -13.03 18.33
CA GLN A 150 4.82 -14.30 18.78
C GLN A 150 3.90 -15.47 18.48
N CYS A 151 2.61 -15.26 18.71
CA CYS A 151 1.55 -16.19 18.38
C CYS A 151 1.54 -16.60 16.89
N PHE A 152 1.97 -15.71 15.98
CA PHE A 152 2.15 -16.04 14.56
C PHE A 152 3.36 -16.92 14.23
N GLN A 153 4.30 -17.11 15.15
CA GLN A 153 5.43 -18.02 14.91
C GLN A 153 5.00 -19.50 14.92
N ASP A 154 3.80 -19.81 15.40
CA ASP A 154 3.18 -21.13 15.30
C ASP A 154 2.10 -21.15 14.20
N PRO A 155 2.35 -21.85 13.07
CA PRO A 155 1.38 -21.95 11.98
C PRO A 155 0.04 -22.57 12.38
N LYS A 156 0.00 -23.45 13.40
CA LYS A 156 -1.26 -24.05 13.87
C LYS A 156 -2.12 -23.01 14.57
N MET A 157 -1.48 -22.15 15.35
CA MET A 157 -2.16 -21.13 16.13
C MET A 157 -2.53 -19.92 15.28
N PHE A 158 -1.69 -19.59 14.30
CA PHE A 158 -1.99 -18.58 13.29
C PHE A 158 -3.42 -18.69 12.75
N ARG A 159 -3.86 -19.91 12.40
CA ARG A 159 -5.22 -20.15 11.89
C ARG A 159 -6.30 -19.82 12.90
N SER A 160 -6.11 -20.20 14.16
CA SER A 160 -7.07 -19.82 15.20
C SER A 160 -7.10 -18.30 15.38
N LEU A 161 -5.96 -17.60 15.33
CA LEU A 161 -5.92 -16.14 15.45
C LEU A 161 -6.64 -15.37 14.35
N PHE A 162 -6.96 -16.04 13.25
CA PHE A 162 -7.64 -15.48 12.11
C PHE A 162 -9.15 -15.30 12.36
N GLU A 163 -9.48 -14.57 13.42
CA GLU A 163 -10.85 -14.33 13.90
C GLU A 163 -11.15 -12.83 13.97
N THR A 164 -12.44 -12.51 13.96
CA THR A 164 -12.96 -11.16 13.83
C THR A 164 -12.42 -10.19 14.87
N LYS A 165 -12.38 -10.59 16.15
CA LYS A 165 -11.97 -9.67 17.22
C LYS A 165 -10.49 -9.33 17.11
N THR A 166 -9.63 -10.31 16.80
CA THR A 166 -8.19 -10.05 16.65
C THR A 166 -7.93 -9.10 15.48
N MET A 167 -8.59 -9.31 14.33
CA MET A 167 -8.42 -8.44 13.17
C MET A 167 -8.90 -7.01 13.45
N SER A 168 -10.09 -6.87 14.02
CA SER A 168 -10.66 -5.57 14.38
C SER A 168 -9.74 -4.84 15.37
N PHE A 169 -9.18 -5.55 16.35
CA PHE A 169 -8.21 -4.99 17.30
C PHE A 169 -6.95 -4.47 16.58
N VAL A 170 -6.36 -5.27 15.70
CA VAL A 170 -5.12 -4.88 14.99
C VAL A 170 -5.35 -3.72 14.02
N LEU A 171 -6.48 -3.73 13.31
CA LEU A 171 -6.88 -2.60 12.46
C LEU A 171 -7.12 -1.35 13.28
N GLY A 172 -7.81 -1.46 14.43
CA GLY A 172 -8.00 -0.38 15.38
C GLY A 172 -6.66 0.22 15.84
N CYS A 173 -5.71 -0.65 16.21
CA CYS A 173 -4.35 -0.23 16.57
C CYS A 173 -3.67 0.52 15.42
N TRP A 174 -3.69 -0.03 14.20
CA TRP A 174 -3.08 0.62 13.04
C TRP A 174 -3.69 1.99 12.71
N MET A 175 -5.01 2.12 12.83
CA MET A 175 -5.72 3.39 12.59
C MET A 175 -5.36 4.44 13.64
N GLN A 176 -5.21 4.05 14.91
CA GLN A 176 -4.93 4.96 16.03
C GLN A 176 -3.44 5.29 16.21
N THR A 177 -2.54 4.47 15.68
CA THR A 177 -1.09 4.63 15.88
C THR A 177 -0.56 5.83 15.10
N SER A 178 0.23 6.69 15.74
CA SER A 178 0.85 7.84 15.08
C SER A 178 1.93 7.37 14.08
N GLN A 179 2.48 8.26 13.26
CA GLN A 179 3.50 7.87 12.28
C GLN A 179 4.89 7.72 12.86
N ASP A 180 5.21 8.56 13.83
CA ASP A 180 6.50 8.56 14.53
C ASP A 180 6.56 7.49 15.63
N ASP A 181 5.51 6.68 15.75
CA ASP A 181 5.41 5.63 16.74
C ASP A 181 6.35 4.47 16.36
N SER A 182 7.25 4.11 17.28
CA SER A 182 8.13 2.94 17.13
C SER A 182 7.34 1.64 16.92
N ASP A 183 6.09 1.62 17.38
CA ASP A 183 5.23 0.45 17.41
C ASP A 183 4.53 0.20 16.06
N ARG A 184 4.52 1.22 15.19
CA ARG A 184 3.88 1.17 13.88
C ARG A 184 4.38 0.03 13.01
N GLN A 185 5.69 -0.24 13.02
CA GLN A 185 6.29 -1.34 12.24
C GLN A 185 5.87 -2.71 12.75
N ALA A 186 5.70 -2.89 14.06
CA ALA A 186 5.20 -4.13 14.63
C ALA A 186 3.75 -4.38 14.20
N ILE A 187 2.91 -3.34 14.23
CA ILE A 187 1.51 -3.41 13.79
C ILE A 187 1.41 -3.73 12.30
N LEU A 188 2.20 -3.07 11.45
CA LEU A 188 2.24 -3.37 10.02
C LEU A 188 2.70 -4.79 9.76
N THR A 189 3.68 -5.29 10.52
CA THR A 189 4.14 -6.68 10.41
C THR A 189 3.01 -7.65 10.74
N VAL A 190 2.25 -7.40 11.82
CA VAL A 190 1.07 -8.21 12.17
C VAL A 190 0.04 -8.19 11.05
N LEU A 191 -0.28 -6.99 10.56
CA LEU A 191 -1.26 -6.80 9.51
C LEU A 191 -0.82 -7.51 8.23
N ASN A 192 0.43 -7.34 7.81
CA ASN A 192 1.01 -8.01 6.64
C ASN A 192 1.04 -9.54 6.77
N ASN A 193 1.22 -10.07 7.98
CA ASN A 193 1.11 -11.51 8.22
C ASN A 193 -0.34 -12.01 8.08
N PHE A 194 -1.32 -11.31 8.66
CA PHE A 194 -2.74 -11.62 8.43
C PHE A 194 -3.10 -11.62 6.95
N LEU A 195 -2.60 -10.61 6.26
CA LEU A 195 -2.80 -10.39 4.84
C LEU A 195 -2.15 -11.47 3.97
N GLY A 196 -0.93 -11.90 4.32
CA GLY A 196 -0.24 -13.01 3.66
C GLY A 196 -1.03 -14.31 3.76
N PHE A 197 -1.54 -14.62 4.94
CA PHE A 197 -2.37 -15.80 5.16
C PHE A 197 -3.74 -15.70 4.48
N GLY A 198 -4.36 -14.53 4.52
CA GLY A 198 -5.62 -14.26 3.82
C GLY A 198 -5.53 -14.49 2.31
N LYS A 199 -4.34 -14.44 1.69
CA LYS A 199 -4.20 -14.80 0.26
C LYS A 199 -4.51 -16.28 0.00
N GLU A 200 -4.23 -17.16 0.96
CA GLU A 200 -4.51 -18.60 0.89
C GLU A 200 -5.99 -18.89 1.22
N GLU A 201 -6.54 -18.18 2.22
CA GLU A 201 -7.91 -18.33 2.70
C GLU A 201 -8.73 -17.04 2.46
N ARG A 202 -8.90 -16.62 1.19
CA ARG A 202 -9.41 -15.28 0.81
C ARG A 202 -10.76 -14.84 1.37
N HIS A 203 -11.61 -15.77 1.81
CA HIS A 203 -12.99 -15.46 2.12
C HIS A 203 -13.21 -14.94 3.55
N PRO A 204 -12.71 -15.60 4.62
CA PRO A 204 -13.00 -15.15 5.98
C PRO A 204 -12.44 -13.77 6.33
N PHE A 205 -11.23 -13.42 5.86
CA PHE A 205 -10.62 -12.11 6.16
C PHE A 205 -11.48 -10.94 5.70
N LEU A 206 -11.87 -10.99 4.42
CA LEU A 206 -12.64 -9.93 3.80
C LEU A 206 -14.03 -9.91 4.41
N ASP A 207 -14.67 -11.07 4.59
CA ASP A 207 -16.01 -11.14 5.19
C ASP A 207 -16.02 -10.53 6.60
N ILE A 208 -14.99 -10.78 7.39
CA ILE A 208 -14.80 -10.20 8.73
C ILE A 208 -14.62 -8.68 8.67
N LEU A 209 -13.71 -8.21 7.81
CA LEU A 209 -13.41 -6.79 7.64
C LEU A 209 -14.66 -6.04 7.17
N LEU A 210 -15.42 -6.64 6.26
CA LEU A 210 -16.64 -6.09 5.69
C LEU A 210 -17.84 -6.21 6.60
N SER A 211 -17.90 -7.21 7.48
CA SER A 211 -18.96 -7.32 8.49
C SER A 211 -18.95 -6.14 9.47
N ASN A 212 -17.83 -5.41 9.54
CA ASN A 212 -17.67 -4.17 10.27
C ASN A 212 -17.73 -2.96 9.33
N THR A 213 -18.79 -2.85 8.52
CA THR A 213 -18.93 -1.83 7.46
C THR A 213 -18.68 -0.40 7.95
N ASP A 214 -19.06 -0.10 9.18
CA ASP A 214 -18.91 1.23 9.79
C ASP A 214 -17.44 1.66 9.92
N GLN A 215 -16.50 0.71 9.88
CA GLN A 215 -15.07 0.96 9.96
C GLN A 215 -14.40 1.23 8.60
N MET A 216 -15.08 0.97 7.48
CA MET A 216 -14.43 1.06 6.16
C MET A 216 -14.15 2.48 5.71
N THR A 217 -15.02 3.43 6.04
CA THR A 217 -14.79 4.86 5.73
C THR A 217 -13.56 5.40 6.49
N PRO A 218 -13.40 5.16 7.80
CA PRO A 218 -12.15 5.45 8.52
C PRO A 218 -10.91 4.81 7.89
N VAL A 219 -10.99 3.54 7.46
CA VAL A 219 -9.87 2.84 6.82
C VAL A 219 -9.46 3.51 5.51
N VAL A 220 -10.41 3.84 4.63
CA VAL A 220 -10.12 4.56 3.37
C VAL A 220 -9.57 5.95 3.64
N THR A 221 -10.14 6.66 4.63
CA THR A 221 -9.65 7.98 5.06
C THR A 221 -8.21 7.89 5.56
N ARG A 222 -7.88 6.84 6.32
CA ARG A 222 -6.53 6.57 6.83
C ARG A 222 -5.54 6.35 5.70
N PHE A 223 -5.87 5.55 4.68
CA PHE A 223 -5.02 5.42 3.51
C PHE A 223 -4.84 6.74 2.77
N GLY A 224 -5.89 7.56 2.67
CA GLY A 224 -5.80 8.88 2.05
C GLY A 224 -4.81 9.79 2.79
N TRP A 225 -4.89 9.80 4.12
CA TRP A 225 -3.96 10.52 4.98
C TRP A 225 -2.51 10.00 4.84
N ILE A 226 -2.30 8.69 4.70
CA ILE A 226 -0.98 8.09 4.45
C ILE A 226 -0.39 8.59 3.12
N LEU A 227 -1.19 8.63 2.04
CA LEU A 227 -0.74 9.11 0.73
C LEU A 227 -0.35 10.59 0.73
N GLU A 228 -0.95 11.38 1.62
CA GLU A 228 -0.65 12.81 1.81
C GLU A 228 0.67 13.05 2.55
N GLN A 229 1.23 12.05 3.23
CA GLN A 229 2.51 12.19 3.93
C GLN A 229 3.68 12.29 2.94
N GLU A 230 4.37 13.44 2.95
CA GLU A 230 5.51 13.72 2.06
C GLU A 230 6.84 13.15 2.56
N HIS A 231 6.96 12.91 3.86
CA HIS A 231 8.19 12.45 4.50
C HIS A 231 8.36 10.92 4.50
N LEU A 232 7.33 10.17 4.10
CA LEU A 232 7.45 8.72 3.95
C LEU A 232 8.42 8.38 2.83
N SER A 233 9.39 7.52 3.15
CA SER A 233 10.18 6.83 2.13
C SER A 233 9.27 5.94 1.26
N VAL A 234 9.77 5.56 0.09
CA VAL A 234 8.98 4.74 -0.84
C VAL A 234 8.69 3.36 -0.25
N SER A 235 9.66 2.74 0.43
CA SER A 235 9.46 1.45 1.12
C SER A 235 8.40 1.55 2.21
N GLN A 236 8.50 2.56 3.10
CA GLN A 236 7.49 2.76 4.13
C GLN A 236 6.10 2.98 3.53
N LEU A 237 5.99 3.75 2.44
CA LEU A 237 4.71 3.96 1.77
C LEU A 237 4.15 2.65 1.18
N ILE A 238 5.00 1.77 0.64
CA ILE A 238 4.57 0.45 0.17
C ILE A 238 4.08 -0.39 1.35
N ASP A 239 4.83 -0.45 2.45
CA ASP A 239 4.45 -1.23 3.64
C ASP A 239 3.10 -0.80 4.20
N GLU A 240 2.83 0.51 4.20
CA GLU A 240 1.57 1.09 4.63
C GLU A 240 0.40 0.81 3.69
N LEU A 241 0.66 0.70 2.38
CA LEU A 241 -0.37 0.45 1.39
C LEU A 241 -0.56 -1.06 1.12
N GLN A 242 0.32 -1.92 1.62
CA GLN A 242 0.22 -3.39 1.54
C GLN A 242 -1.17 -3.93 1.92
N PRO A 243 -1.82 -3.45 3.00
CA PRO A 243 -3.17 -3.88 3.35
C PRO A 243 -4.23 -3.53 2.31
N LEU A 244 -4.05 -2.41 1.60
CA LEU A 244 -4.99 -1.96 0.59
C LEU A 244 -5.07 -2.92 -0.60
N LEU A 245 -3.96 -3.54 -1.03
CA LEU A 245 -3.97 -4.48 -2.18
C LEU A 245 -4.92 -5.66 -1.99
N LEU A 246 -5.14 -6.06 -0.75
CA LEU A 246 -5.90 -7.26 -0.46
C LEU A 246 -7.39 -6.96 -0.37
N ILE A 247 -7.72 -5.77 0.13
CA ILE A 247 -9.11 -5.35 0.28
C ILE A 247 -9.62 -4.61 -0.95
N ALA A 248 -8.75 -3.99 -1.76
CA ALA A 248 -9.15 -3.18 -2.91
C ALA A 248 -9.88 -3.98 -3.99
N ASN A 249 -9.57 -5.28 -4.13
CA ASN A 249 -10.25 -6.16 -5.09
C ASN A 249 -11.70 -6.49 -4.70
N HIS A 250 -12.11 -6.18 -3.45
CA HIS A 250 -13.44 -6.43 -2.99
C HIS A 250 -14.41 -5.39 -3.58
N PRO A 251 -15.55 -5.78 -4.21
CA PRO A 251 -16.43 -4.85 -4.91
C PRO A 251 -16.89 -3.64 -4.09
N THR A 252 -17.26 -3.84 -2.82
CA THR A 252 -17.69 -2.76 -1.91
C THR A 252 -16.55 -1.78 -1.61
N ILE A 253 -15.32 -2.29 -1.43
CA ILE A 253 -14.16 -1.44 -1.14
C ILE A 253 -13.72 -0.70 -2.40
N ALA A 254 -13.67 -1.39 -3.55
CA ALA A 254 -13.41 -0.75 -4.85
C ALA A 254 -14.41 0.39 -5.11
N GLN A 255 -15.69 0.17 -4.80
CA GLN A 255 -16.72 1.21 -4.88
C GLN A 255 -16.42 2.38 -3.94
N LEU A 256 -16.14 2.12 -2.66
CA LEU A 256 -15.81 3.16 -1.68
C LEU A 256 -14.55 3.97 -2.08
N LEU A 257 -13.51 3.31 -2.60
CA LEU A 257 -12.30 3.96 -3.12
C LEU A 257 -12.60 4.83 -4.36
N ALA A 258 -13.52 4.39 -5.21
CA ALA A 258 -13.95 5.18 -6.37
C ALA A 258 -14.79 6.40 -5.96
N GLU A 259 -15.75 6.23 -5.04
CA GLU A 259 -16.64 7.30 -4.54
C GLU A 259 -15.86 8.38 -3.78
N SER A 260 -14.89 7.97 -2.94
CA SER A 260 -13.97 8.87 -2.24
C SER A 260 -12.92 9.53 -3.15
N LYS A 261 -12.90 9.18 -4.44
CA LYS A 261 -11.91 9.64 -5.42
C LYS A 261 -10.46 9.37 -4.99
N PHE A 262 -10.23 8.28 -4.26
CA PHE A 262 -8.92 7.85 -3.76
C PHE A 262 -7.84 7.79 -4.87
N TYR A 263 -8.24 7.43 -6.09
CA TYR A 263 -7.35 7.44 -7.26
C TYR A 263 -6.71 8.81 -7.55
N LEU A 264 -7.32 9.94 -7.14
CA LEU A 264 -6.69 11.26 -7.27
C LEU A 264 -5.48 11.40 -6.36
N GLN A 265 -5.55 10.89 -5.12
CA GLN A 265 -4.42 10.87 -4.19
C GLN A 265 -3.29 9.97 -4.72
N LEU A 266 -3.63 8.81 -5.30
CA LEU A 266 -2.66 7.96 -6.00
C LEU A 266 -1.96 8.69 -7.16
N PHE A 267 -2.66 9.59 -7.88
CA PHE A 267 -2.02 10.40 -8.94
C PHE A 267 -1.00 11.39 -8.38
N HIS A 268 -1.30 11.99 -7.22
CA HIS A 268 -0.36 12.89 -6.55
C HIS A 268 0.90 12.14 -6.12
N VAL A 269 0.75 10.94 -5.56
CA VAL A 269 1.90 10.08 -5.21
C VAL A 269 2.70 9.68 -6.44
N LEU A 270 2.05 9.20 -7.52
CA LEU A 270 2.73 8.92 -8.78
C LEU A 270 3.47 10.14 -9.34
N GLN A 271 2.86 11.33 -9.25
CA GLN A 271 3.49 12.56 -9.68
C GLN A 271 4.75 12.87 -8.85
N ARG A 272 4.64 12.82 -7.52
CA ARG A 272 5.76 13.06 -6.58
C ARG A 272 6.92 12.10 -6.87
N GLN A 273 6.62 10.82 -7.01
CA GLN A 273 7.62 9.77 -7.16
C GLN A 273 8.17 9.66 -8.58
N SER A 274 7.43 10.12 -9.60
CA SER A 274 7.96 10.17 -10.97
C SER A 274 9.15 11.13 -11.17
N CYS A 275 9.46 11.96 -10.17
CA CYS A 275 10.68 12.78 -10.14
C CYS A 275 11.89 12.02 -9.57
N ASN A 276 11.67 10.92 -8.85
CA ASN A 276 12.70 10.11 -8.20
C ASN A 276 13.00 8.90 -9.09
N ASN A 277 14.20 8.83 -9.70
CA ASN A 277 14.59 7.72 -10.58
C ASN A 277 15.20 6.53 -9.82
N GLY A 278 14.66 6.19 -8.63
CA GLY A 278 15.17 5.10 -7.78
C GLY A 278 14.48 3.76 -8.06
N PRO A 279 15.11 2.61 -7.76
CA PRO A 279 14.50 1.28 -7.90
C PRO A 279 13.20 1.14 -7.10
N ASP A 280 13.16 1.68 -5.88
CA ASP A 280 11.95 1.66 -5.04
C ASP A 280 10.74 2.34 -5.72
N ALA A 281 10.98 3.35 -6.57
CA ALA A 281 9.91 4.03 -7.29
C ALA A 281 9.22 3.12 -8.31
N ASP A 282 9.94 2.15 -8.89
CA ASP A 282 9.36 1.16 -9.81
C ASP A 282 8.45 0.17 -9.06
N ASP A 283 8.81 -0.21 -7.83
CA ASP A 283 7.98 -1.05 -6.98
C ASP A 283 6.68 -0.35 -6.60
N LEU A 284 6.76 0.93 -6.19
CA LEU A 284 5.56 1.71 -5.89
C LEU A 284 4.70 1.96 -7.13
N ILE A 285 5.30 2.21 -8.29
CA ILE A 285 4.56 2.34 -9.55
C ILE A 285 3.77 1.06 -9.83
N SER A 286 4.43 -0.09 -9.69
CA SER A 286 3.82 -1.41 -9.87
C SER A 286 2.64 -1.60 -8.92
N PHE A 287 2.88 -1.28 -7.65
CA PHE A 287 1.90 -1.34 -6.56
C PHE A 287 0.64 -0.53 -6.84
N ILE A 288 0.81 0.74 -7.21
CA ILE A 288 -0.29 1.65 -7.54
C ILE A 288 -1.06 1.15 -8.78
N GLY A 289 -0.38 0.51 -9.72
CA GLY A 289 -1.01 -0.12 -10.88
C GLY A 289 -2.04 -1.19 -10.51
N ILE A 290 -1.74 -2.00 -9.48
CA ILE A 290 -2.66 -3.02 -8.98
C ILE A 290 -3.87 -2.37 -8.31
N ILE A 291 -3.66 -1.42 -7.40
CA ILE A 291 -4.76 -0.70 -6.73
C ILE A 291 -5.66 0.00 -7.75
N LEU A 292 -5.07 0.72 -8.71
CA LEU A 292 -5.85 1.42 -9.74
C LEU A 292 -6.65 0.46 -10.60
N PHE A 293 -6.09 -0.72 -10.93
CA PHE A 293 -6.82 -1.76 -11.63
C PHE A 293 -7.98 -2.29 -10.79
N ASP A 294 -7.77 -2.58 -9.50
CA ASP A 294 -8.82 -3.12 -8.63
C ASP A 294 -9.98 -2.12 -8.43
N ILE A 295 -9.68 -0.82 -8.29
CA ILE A 295 -10.69 0.25 -8.25
C ILE A 295 -11.59 0.25 -9.50
N VAL A 296 -11.04 -0.13 -10.66
CA VAL A 296 -11.74 -0.19 -11.95
C VAL A 296 -11.78 -1.58 -12.53
N ASP A 297 -11.81 -2.60 -11.69
CA ASP A 297 -12.10 -3.94 -12.13
C ASP A 297 -13.59 -3.97 -12.48
N SER A 298 -13.97 -4.60 -13.60
CA SER A 298 -15.38 -4.68 -14.00
C SER A 298 -16.25 -5.42 -12.98
N ARG A 299 -15.63 -6.21 -12.10
CA ARG A 299 -16.31 -6.85 -10.97
C ARG A 299 -16.85 -5.84 -9.95
N SER A 300 -16.28 -4.63 -9.89
CA SER A 300 -16.87 -3.53 -9.12
C SER A 300 -18.19 -3.09 -9.78
N SER A 301 -19.30 -3.20 -9.05
CA SER A 301 -20.65 -2.83 -9.51
C SER A 301 -20.91 -1.32 -9.47
N HIS A 302 -19.88 -0.46 -9.39
CA HIS A 302 -20.06 0.97 -9.22
C HIS A 302 -20.71 1.61 -10.49
N PRO A 303 -21.78 2.42 -10.35
CA PRO A 303 -22.50 3.05 -11.47
C PRO A 303 -21.63 3.96 -12.36
N ASP A 304 -20.75 4.76 -11.77
CA ASP A 304 -19.80 5.64 -12.49
C ASP A 304 -18.51 4.98 -12.99
N PHE A 305 -18.45 3.65 -13.09
CA PHE A 305 -17.24 2.93 -13.54
C PHE A 305 -16.56 3.58 -14.75
N MET A 306 -17.32 3.85 -15.83
CA MET A 306 -16.73 4.40 -17.05
C MET A 306 -16.19 5.82 -16.85
N ALA A 307 -16.81 6.62 -15.98
CA ALA A 307 -16.34 7.96 -15.66
C ALA A 307 -15.05 7.91 -14.84
N THR A 308 -14.98 7.02 -13.84
CA THR A 308 -13.78 6.74 -13.04
C THR A 308 -12.65 6.22 -13.91
N TYR A 309 -12.92 5.20 -14.72
CA TYR A 309 -11.95 4.60 -15.65
C TYR A 309 -11.41 5.60 -16.67
N THR A 310 -12.29 6.41 -17.27
CA THR A 310 -11.88 7.51 -18.16
C THR A 310 -11.01 8.53 -17.42
N THR A 311 -11.33 8.82 -16.15
CA THR A 311 -10.59 9.80 -15.34
C THR A 311 -9.20 9.29 -14.95
N ILE A 312 -9.06 8.00 -14.66
CA ILE A 312 -7.76 7.35 -14.46
C ILE A 312 -6.94 7.40 -15.76
N LEU A 313 -7.51 6.95 -16.88
CA LEU A 313 -6.76 6.86 -18.13
C LEU A 313 -6.47 8.22 -18.78
N LYS A 314 -7.28 9.26 -18.56
CA LYS A 314 -6.95 10.62 -19.05
C LYS A 314 -5.80 11.27 -18.26
N ASN A 315 -5.41 10.72 -17.11
CA ASN A 315 -4.33 11.26 -16.30
C ASN A 315 -2.96 10.98 -16.95
N LYS A 316 -2.15 12.04 -17.12
CA LYS A 316 -0.85 11.95 -17.78
C LYS A 316 0.20 11.17 -16.98
N TYR A 317 0.10 11.14 -15.64
CA TYR A 317 1.05 10.45 -14.77
C TYR A 317 0.75 8.95 -14.74
N VAL A 318 -0.52 8.56 -14.62
CA VAL A 318 -0.97 7.16 -14.80
C VAL A 318 -0.48 6.59 -16.13
N MET A 319 -0.69 7.32 -17.23
CA MET A 319 -0.24 6.90 -18.55
C MET A 319 1.27 6.73 -18.66
N ARG A 320 2.05 7.57 -17.97
CA ARG A 320 3.51 7.47 -17.94
C ARG A 320 3.98 6.32 -17.07
N ALA A 321 3.40 6.17 -15.88
CA ALA A 321 3.71 5.11 -14.93
C ALA A 321 3.43 3.73 -15.54
N GLY A 322 2.23 3.51 -16.09
CA GLY A 322 1.90 2.27 -16.78
C GLY A 322 2.76 2.01 -18.01
N ALA A 323 3.10 3.05 -18.78
CA ALA A 323 4.04 2.92 -19.89
C ALA A 323 5.46 2.52 -19.42
N ALA A 324 5.94 3.07 -18.30
CA ALA A 324 7.23 2.72 -17.72
C ALA A 324 7.24 1.28 -17.20
N ALA A 325 6.22 0.88 -16.43
CA ALA A 325 6.06 -0.47 -15.92
C ALA A 325 6.09 -1.52 -17.04
N LEU A 326 5.35 -1.30 -18.14
CA LEU A 326 5.38 -2.21 -19.29
C LEU A 326 6.75 -2.31 -19.99
N LYS A 327 7.55 -1.23 -19.98
CA LYS A 327 8.92 -1.27 -20.52
C LYS A 327 9.84 -2.11 -19.64
N VAL A 328 9.75 -1.93 -18.34
CA VAL A 328 10.52 -2.69 -17.34
C VAL A 328 10.21 -4.17 -17.48
N ALA A 329 8.92 -4.55 -17.46
CA ALA A 329 8.48 -5.92 -17.71
C ALA A 329 8.96 -6.50 -19.05
N SER A 330 8.93 -5.70 -20.13
CA SER A 330 9.33 -6.17 -21.44
C SER A 330 10.84 -6.41 -21.59
N ARG A 331 11.67 -5.87 -20.69
CA ARG A 331 13.13 -6.03 -20.69
C ARG A 331 13.61 -7.16 -19.81
N ALA A 332 12.82 -7.58 -18.83
CA ALA A 332 13.13 -8.73 -18.00
C ALA A 332 13.26 -9.97 -18.91
N ASP A 333 14.48 -10.46 -19.07
CA ASP A 333 14.79 -11.59 -19.97
C ASP A 333 14.27 -12.92 -19.42
N ASN A 334 14.09 -12.99 -18.10
CA ASN A 334 13.44 -14.09 -17.41
C ASN A 334 12.10 -13.58 -16.90
N PHE A 335 11.02 -14.19 -17.38
CA PHE A 335 9.68 -14.01 -16.83
C PHE A 335 9.65 -14.74 -15.49
N ASP A 336 10.34 -14.19 -14.48
CA ASP A 336 10.13 -14.61 -13.11
C ASP A 336 8.66 -14.31 -12.78
N GLU A 337 7.95 -15.29 -12.23
CA GLU A 337 6.54 -15.16 -11.85
C GLU A 337 6.33 -13.93 -10.95
N SER A 338 7.34 -13.59 -10.13
CA SER A 338 7.34 -12.41 -9.25
C SER A 338 7.20 -11.09 -10.02
N MET A 339 7.89 -10.95 -11.16
CA MET A 339 7.86 -9.75 -11.99
C MET A 339 6.61 -9.68 -12.87
N GLY A 340 5.99 -10.84 -13.12
CA GLY A 340 4.67 -10.93 -13.71
C GLY A 340 3.63 -10.18 -12.87
N ASP A 341 3.65 -10.37 -11.55
CA ASP A 341 2.66 -9.78 -10.65
C ASP A 341 2.80 -8.27 -10.49
N SER A 342 4.03 -7.73 -10.48
CA SER A 342 4.26 -6.28 -10.35
C SER A 342 3.67 -5.47 -11.51
N VAL A 343 3.73 -6.01 -12.74
CA VAL A 343 3.21 -5.32 -13.94
C VAL A 343 1.78 -5.75 -14.30
N ARG A 344 1.26 -6.80 -13.66
CA ARG A 344 -0.07 -7.35 -13.92
C ARG A 344 -1.18 -6.31 -13.80
N GLY A 345 -1.14 -5.46 -12.77
CA GLY A 345 -2.11 -4.38 -12.58
C GLY A 345 -2.17 -3.44 -13.79
N TRP A 346 -1.02 -2.96 -14.26
CA TRP A 346 -0.93 -2.09 -15.43
C TRP A 346 -1.35 -2.78 -16.73
N TYR A 347 -0.90 -4.02 -16.93
CA TYR A 347 -1.28 -4.80 -18.11
C TYR A 347 -2.79 -5.01 -18.15
N ASN A 348 -3.40 -5.43 -17.05
CA ASN A 348 -4.84 -5.65 -16.95
C ASN A 348 -5.62 -4.35 -17.12
N LEU A 349 -5.13 -3.24 -16.55
CA LEU A 349 -5.72 -1.92 -16.74
C LEU A 349 -5.76 -1.55 -18.24
N PHE A 350 -4.66 -1.74 -18.97
CA PHE A 350 -4.64 -1.43 -20.40
C PHE A 350 -5.40 -2.45 -21.26
N GLN A 351 -5.34 -3.73 -20.90
CA GLN A 351 -6.10 -4.81 -21.53
C GLN A 351 -7.62 -4.61 -21.32
N GLY A 352 -8.04 -4.00 -20.21
CA GLY A 352 -9.41 -3.60 -19.97
C GLY A 352 -9.97 -2.70 -21.07
N ILE A 353 -9.16 -1.80 -21.65
CA ILE A 353 -9.58 -0.95 -22.78
C ILE A 353 -9.93 -1.83 -23.99
N TRP A 354 -9.09 -2.80 -24.29
CA TRP A 354 -9.35 -3.77 -25.36
C TRP A 354 -10.63 -4.56 -25.08
N HIS A 355 -10.75 -5.11 -23.87
CA HIS A 355 -11.91 -5.91 -23.45
C HIS A 355 -13.24 -5.13 -23.56
N ILE A 356 -13.26 -3.90 -23.05
CA ILE A 356 -14.48 -3.07 -22.99
C ILE A 356 -14.92 -2.63 -24.39
N PHE A 357 -13.99 -2.22 -25.26
CA PHE A 357 -14.34 -1.56 -26.52
C PHE A 357 -14.18 -2.40 -27.79
N LEU A 358 -13.23 -3.34 -27.80
CA LEU A 358 -12.94 -4.17 -28.96
C LEU A 358 -13.55 -5.58 -28.84
N GLY A 359 -13.99 -5.93 -27.64
CA GLY A 359 -14.53 -7.25 -27.33
C GLY A 359 -13.42 -8.28 -27.12
N CYS A 360 -13.72 -9.27 -26.28
CA CYS A 360 -12.82 -10.40 -26.00
C CYS A 360 -12.76 -11.45 -27.12
N GLY A 361 -13.62 -11.35 -28.13
CA GLY A 361 -13.83 -12.43 -29.11
C GLY A 361 -14.57 -13.65 -28.54
N ILE A 362 -14.89 -13.67 -27.24
CA ILE A 362 -15.69 -14.73 -26.60
C ILE A 362 -17.18 -14.45 -26.87
N PRO A 363 -17.95 -15.43 -27.37
CA PRO A 363 -19.37 -15.27 -27.63
C PRO A 363 -20.20 -14.92 -26.37
N ILE A 364 -20.94 -13.82 -26.49
CA ILE A 364 -22.22 -13.44 -25.84
C ILE A 364 -22.24 -13.19 -24.31
N ASP A 365 -21.41 -13.84 -23.48
CA ASP A 365 -21.56 -13.75 -22.01
C ASP A 365 -20.33 -13.29 -21.22
N CYS A 366 -19.35 -12.65 -21.86
CA CYS A 366 -18.25 -12.04 -21.11
C CYS A 366 -18.79 -10.94 -20.15
N PRO A 367 -18.67 -11.10 -18.82
CA PRO A 367 -19.19 -10.13 -17.85
C PRO A 367 -18.62 -8.72 -18.06
N PHE A 368 -17.37 -8.66 -18.52
CA PHE A 368 -16.69 -7.41 -18.88
C PHE A 368 -17.34 -6.69 -20.07
N CYS A 369 -17.82 -7.43 -21.07
CA CYS A 369 -18.31 -6.85 -22.33
C CYS A 369 -19.82 -6.54 -22.31
N LYS A 370 -20.60 -7.23 -21.45
CA LYS A 370 -22.07 -7.21 -21.48
C LYS A 370 -22.68 -5.92 -20.90
N LEU A 371 -22.01 -5.28 -19.94
CA LEU A 371 -22.62 -4.24 -19.10
C LEU A 371 -22.24 -2.79 -19.45
N ARG A 372 -21.20 -2.53 -20.28
CA ARG A 372 -20.53 -1.21 -20.25
C ARG A 372 -20.03 -0.72 -21.60
N ARG A 373 -20.91 -0.49 -22.58
CA ARG A 373 -20.54 0.17 -23.85
C ARG A 373 -20.90 1.67 -23.84
N PRO A 374 -20.10 2.55 -23.22
CA PRO A 374 -20.27 3.97 -23.45
C PRO A 374 -19.94 4.29 -24.92
N SER A 375 -20.32 5.50 -25.37
CA SER A 375 -19.87 6.01 -26.66
C SER A 375 -18.34 6.01 -26.72
N ALA A 376 -17.79 5.09 -27.52
CA ALA A 376 -16.35 4.95 -27.72
C ALA A 376 -15.72 6.28 -28.13
N LYS A 377 -16.45 7.12 -28.89
CA LYS A 377 -15.99 8.44 -29.34
C LYS A 377 -15.61 9.36 -28.18
N THR A 378 -16.48 9.51 -27.17
CA THR A 378 -16.23 10.41 -26.03
C THR A 378 -15.07 9.92 -25.17
N PHE A 379 -14.99 8.60 -24.94
CA PHE A 379 -13.87 7.98 -24.24
C PHE A 379 -12.54 8.20 -24.98
N ILE A 380 -12.50 7.85 -26.27
CA ILE A 380 -11.32 7.99 -27.13
C ILE A 380 -10.82 9.43 -27.10
N MET A 381 -11.70 10.42 -27.30
CA MET A 381 -11.30 11.83 -27.30
C MET A 381 -10.65 12.26 -25.98
N ARG A 382 -11.16 11.78 -24.83
CA ARG A 382 -10.64 12.14 -23.50
C ARG A 382 -9.30 11.47 -23.18
N VAL A 383 -9.14 10.19 -23.53
CA VAL A 383 -7.95 9.40 -23.19
C VAL A 383 -6.82 9.59 -24.20
N ARG A 384 -7.14 9.78 -25.48
CA ARG A 384 -6.16 9.89 -26.59
C ARG A 384 -5.05 10.88 -26.30
N LYS A 385 -5.38 12.09 -25.80
CA LYS A 385 -4.38 13.14 -25.52
C LYS A 385 -3.34 12.74 -24.47
N ALA A 386 -3.71 11.88 -23.52
CA ALA A 386 -2.80 11.36 -22.50
C ALA A 386 -1.95 10.22 -23.07
N PHE A 387 -2.58 9.27 -23.76
CA PHE A 387 -1.92 8.10 -24.36
C PHE A 387 -0.95 8.48 -25.48
N GLU A 388 -1.29 9.45 -26.34
CA GLU A 388 -0.46 9.92 -27.46
C GLU A 388 0.95 10.36 -27.03
N ARG A 389 1.11 10.84 -25.79
CA ARG A 389 2.43 11.25 -25.26
C ARG A 389 3.37 10.07 -25.06
N VAL A 390 2.83 8.89 -24.76
CA VAL A 390 3.58 7.68 -24.43
C VAL A 390 3.49 6.60 -25.52
N ALA A 391 2.57 6.74 -26.47
CA ALA A 391 2.28 5.78 -27.54
C ALA A 391 3.54 5.20 -28.23
N PHE A 392 4.14 5.94 -29.16
CA PHE A 392 5.31 5.45 -29.91
C PHE A 392 6.60 5.34 -29.09
N PRO A 393 6.92 6.26 -28.15
CA PRO A 393 8.08 6.10 -27.28
C PRO A 393 8.11 4.75 -26.58
N THR A 394 6.95 4.31 -26.09
CA THR A 394 6.82 3.00 -25.46
C THR A 394 6.88 1.88 -26.48
N LEU A 395 6.16 1.99 -27.59
CA LEU A 395 6.17 0.96 -28.64
C LEU A 395 7.59 0.62 -29.14
N ILE A 396 8.45 1.63 -29.31
CA ILE A 396 9.81 1.47 -29.80
C ILE A 396 10.68 0.73 -28.77
N THR A 397 10.47 0.99 -27.48
CA THR A 397 11.24 0.38 -26.38
C THR A 397 10.79 -1.04 -26.02
N LEU A 398 9.57 -1.44 -26.37
CA LEU A 398 9.06 -2.78 -26.08
C LEU A 398 9.71 -3.84 -26.98
N ARG A 399 10.13 -4.97 -26.40
CA ARG A 399 10.77 -6.11 -27.09
C ARG A 399 9.90 -6.61 -28.23
N LYS A 400 10.53 -6.95 -29.37
CA LYS A 400 9.81 -7.56 -30.50
C LYS A 400 9.22 -8.91 -30.05
N GLY A 401 7.94 -9.13 -30.33
CA GLY A 401 7.23 -10.36 -29.97
C GLY A 401 6.63 -10.38 -28.56
N SER A 402 6.89 -9.40 -27.69
CA SER A 402 6.27 -9.40 -26.36
C SER A 402 4.76 -9.13 -26.42
N GLN A 403 4.00 -9.76 -25.52
CA GLN A 403 2.56 -9.51 -25.37
C GLN A 403 2.25 -8.03 -25.10
N TYR A 404 3.12 -7.35 -24.35
CA TYR A 404 3.02 -5.92 -24.06
C TYR A 404 3.10 -5.10 -25.35
N ARG A 405 4.00 -5.45 -26.27
CA ARG A 405 4.12 -4.78 -27.56
C ARG A 405 2.87 -4.99 -28.42
N HIS A 406 2.31 -6.19 -28.39
CA HIS A 406 1.08 -6.51 -29.12
C HIS A 406 -0.10 -5.68 -28.60
N LEU A 407 -0.36 -5.72 -27.29
CA LEU A 407 -1.37 -4.89 -26.63
C LEU A 407 -1.17 -3.40 -26.98
N TRP A 408 0.06 -2.90 -26.90
CA TRP A 408 0.34 -1.48 -27.13
C TRP A 408 0.09 -1.04 -28.58
N LYS A 409 0.47 -1.85 -29.58
CA LYS A 409 0.14 -1.59 -31.01
C LYS A 409 -1.36 -1.48 -31.22
N HIS A 410 -2.09 -2.35 -30.57
CA HIS A 410 -3.53 -2.42 -30.65
C HIS A 410 -4.22 -1.20 -30.05
N LEU A 411 -3.74 -0.72 -28.90
CA LEU A 411 -4.21 0.55 -28.32
C LEU A 411 -3.89 1.76 -29.20
N ILE A 412 -2.70 1.83 -29.80
CA ILE A 412 -2.35 2.88 -30.76
C ILE A 412 -3.35 2.93 -31.93
N LYS A 413 -3.66 1.76 -32.50
CA LYS A 413 -4.66 1.64 -33.58
C LYS A 413 -6.04 2.05 -33.10
N PHE A 414 -6.47 1.56 -31.93
CA PHE A 414 -7.78 1.87 -31.34
C PHE A 414 -7.99 3.36 -31.11
N PHE A 415 -6.99 4.07 -30.59
CA PHE A 415 -7.07 5.52 -30.35
C PHE A 415 -6.85 6.37 -31.62
N GLY A 416 -6.59 5.74 -32.78
CA GLY A 416 -6.31 6.45 -34.04
C GLY A 416 -5.09 7.36 -33.92
N ILE A 417 -4.06 6.92 -33.17
CA ILE A 417 -2.83 7.69 -32.97
C ILE A 417 -1.85 7.35 -34.09
N THR A 418 -1.39 8.39 -34.79
CA THR A 418 -0.47 8.23 -35.92
C THR A 418 0.88 8.86 -35.58
N PHE A 419 1.88 8.58 -36.42
CA PHE A 419 3.20 9.20 -36.30
C PHE A 419 3.09 10.73 -36.40
N GLU A 420 2.28 11.22 -37.34
CA GLU A 420 2.05 12.64 -37.59
C GLU A 420 1.37 13.31 -36.38
N SER A 421 0.35 12.69 -35.79
CA SER A 421 -0.35 13.25 -34.65
C SER A 421 0.58 13.37 -33.43
N THR A 422 1.40 12.33 -33.21
CA THR A 422 2.40 12.31 -32.14
C THR A 422 3.52 13.32 -32.36
N ARG A 423 4.02 13.45 -33.60
CA ARG A 423 5.06 14.41 -33.97
C ARG A 423 4.57 15.85 -33.83
N ARG A 424 3.35 16.15 -34.29
CA ARG A 424 2.70 17.46 -34.08
C ARG A 424 2.58 17.79 -32.60
N ARG A 425 2.27 16.79 -31.76
CA ARG A 425 2.24 16.96 -30.31
C ARG A 425 3.61 17.31 -29.73
N TYR A 426 4.70 16.70 -30.21
CA TYR A 426 6.06 17.03 -29.77
C TYR A 426 6.48 18.43 -30.17
N GLN A 427 6.08 18.88 -31.37
CA GLN A 427 6.27 20.27 -31.80
C GLN A 427 5.59 21.24 -30.81
N LEU A 428 4.31 21.00 -30.48
CA LEU A 428 3.55 21.82 -29.51
C LEU A 428 4.16 21.81 -28.10
N ASP A 429 4.66 20.66 -27.65
CA ASP A 429 5.33 20.52 -26.36
C ASP A 429 6.79 21.05 -26.37
N LYS A 430 7.28 21.58 -27.49
CA LYS A 430 8.68 22.00 -27.73
C LYS A 430 9.70 20.91 -27.40
N LYS A 431 9.39 19.66 -27.73
CA LYS A 431 10.24 18.46 -27.53
C LYS A 431 10.91 18.04 -28.84
N CYS A 432 11.91 17.16 -28.71
CA CYS A 432 12.55 16.54 -29.87
C CYS A 432 11.50 15.86 -30.76
N CYS A 433 11.43 16.25 -32.04
CA CYS A 433 10.46 15.75 -33.00
C CYS A 433 10.81 14.37 -33.56
N SER A 434 12.06 13.92 -33.38
CA SER A 434 12.44 12.55 -33.75
C SER A 434 11.73 11.53 -32.86
N MET A 435 11.03 10.61 -33.54
CA MET A 435 10.35 9.49 -32.90
C MET A 435 11.33 8.50 -32.28
N LEU A 436 12.54 8.41 -32.86
CA LEU A 436 13.61 7.52 -32.45
C LEU A 436 14.56 8.15 -31.42
N CYS A 437 14.29 9.38 -30.96
CA CYS A 437 15.13 10.08 -29.99
C CYS A 437 15.29 9.28 -28.68
N THR A 438 16.48 8.74 -28.45
CA THR A 438 16.84 7.93 -27.27
C THR A 438 16.78 8.75 -25.99
N SER A 439 17.31 9.98 -25.97
CA SER A 439 17.27 10.88 -24.80
C SER A 439 15.82 11.14 -24.37
N ARG A 440 14.93 11.49 -25.31
CA ARG A 440 13.52 11.72 -25.02
C ARG A 440 12.80 10.44 -24.54
N ASN A 441 13.08 9.31 -25.18
CA ASN A 441 12.40 8.03 -24.89
C ASN A 441 12.86 7.39 -23.57
N SER A 442 14.07 7.74 -23.10
CA SER A 442 14.62 7.37 -21.80
C SER A 442 14.23 8.33 -20.68
N GLY A 443 13.53 9.42 -20.99
CA GLY A 443 13.12 10.43 -20.00
C GLY A 443 14.18 11.51 -19.75
N HIS A 444 15.40 11.37 -20.30
CA HIS A 444 16.43 12.38 -20.20
C HIS A 444 16.09 13.62 -21.05
N ARG A 445 16.10 14.79 -20.40
CA ARG A 445 16.01 16.07 -21.13
C ARG A 445 17.40 16.39 -21.68
N SER A 446 17.53 16.43 -22.99
CA SER A 446 18.71 17.04 -23.62
C SER A 446 18.76 18.52 -23.23
N GLU A 447 19.89 18.93 -22.64
CA GLU A 447 20.18 20.32 -22.27
C GLU A 447 20.30 21.19 -23.53
N THR A 448 20.93 20.64 -24.57
CA THR A 448 21.01 21.29 -25.87
C THR A 448 19.81 20.89 -26.73
N ARG A 449 19.05 21.87 -27.20
CA ARG A 449 18.03 21.68 -28.24
C ARG A 449 18.38 22.53 -29.44
N ARG A 450 18.46 21.90 -30.61
CA ARG A 450 18.68 22.58 -31.88
C ARG A 450 17.35 22.79 -32.57
N ILE A 451 17.08 24.03 -32.94
CA ILE A 451 15.93 24.39 -33.76
C ILE A 451 16.31 24.16 -35.22
N CYS A 452 15.39 23.63 -36.04
CA CYS A 452 15.63 23.55 -37.47
C CYS A 452 15.73 24.97 -38.06
N LEU A 453 16.87 25.32 -38.66
CA LEU A 453 17.12 26.66 -39.18
C LEU A 453 16.20 27.07 -40.34
N GLY A 454 15.64 26.11 -41.08
CA GLY A 454 14.72 26.39 -42.18
C GLY A 454 13.36 26.88 -41.70
N CYS A 455 12.63 26.04 -40.96
CA CYS A 455 11.28 26.37 -40.52
C CYS A 455 11.21 27.06 -39.16
N LEU A 456 12.25 26.98 -38.33
CA LEU A 456 12.28 27.37 -36.91
C LEU A 456 11.09 26.87 -36.04
N THR A 457 10.36 25.83 -36.47
CA THR A 457 9.18 25.32 -35.74
C THR A 457 9.43 24.00 -35.01
N VAL A 458 10.45 23.23 -35.40
CA VAL A 458 10.75 21.93 -34.81
C VAL A 458 12.07 21.94 -34.03
N PHE A 459 12.16 21.08 -33.03
CA PHE A 459 13.31 20.94 -32.13
C PHE A 459 13.89 19.52 -32.24
N TYR A 460 15.21 19.41 -32.10
CA TYR A 460 15.95 18.16 -32.03
C TYR A 460 16.97 18.19 -30.88
N CYS A 461 17.28 17.05 -30.29
CA CYS A 461 18.34 16.95 -29.27
C CYS A 461 19.73 17.14 -29.90
N ASP A 462 19.95 16.51 -31.04
CA ASP A 462 21.22 16.45 -31.77
C ASP A 462 20.98 16.34 -33.30
N ARG A 463 22.07 16.23 -34.08
CA ARG A 463 22.00 16.06 -35.53
C ARG A 463 21.41 14.70 -35.94
N ASP A 464 21.59 13.66 -35.14
CA ASP A 464 21.11 12.32 -35.46
C ASP A 464 19.57 12.26 -35.36
N CYS A 465 19.01 12.91 -34.34
CA CYS A 465 17.58 13.14 -34.22
C CYS A 465 17.04 13.88 -35.44
N GLN A 466 17.71 14.96 -35.88
CA GLN A 466 17.30 15.69 -37.09
C GLN A 466 17.37 14.80 -38.34
N ALA A 467 18.47 14.08 -38.55
CA ALA A 467 18.67 13.21 -39.70
C ALA A 467 17.61 12.09 -39.77
N SER A 468 17.30 11.46 -38.62
CA SER A 468 16.28 10.41 -38.53
C SER A 468 14.86 10.90 -38.86
N ASP A 469 14.56 12.17 -38.57
CA ASP A 469 13.26 12.79 -38.87
C ASP A 469 13.21 13.44 -40.27
N TRP A 470 14.36 13.61 -40.92
CA TRP A 470 14.52 14.48 -42.09
C TRP A 470 13.62 14.11 -43.27
N ASN A 471 13.45 12.82 -43.55
CA ASN A 471 12.63 12.37 -44.67
C ASN A 471 11.16 12.80 -44.54
N ILE A 472 10.66 12.89 -43.32
CA ILE A 472 9.30 13.35 -43.03
C ILE A 472 9.31 14.88 -42.93
N HIS A 473 10.27 15.44 -42.19
CA HIS A 473 10.37 16.87 -41.94
C HIS A 473 10.61 17.72 -43.19
N ARG A 474 11.37 17.23 -44.17
CA ARG A 474 11.78 18.01 -45.35
C ARG A 474 10.58 18.64 -46.06
N LYS A 475 9.49 17.88 -46.24
CA LYS A 475 8.27 18.35 -46.90
C LYS A 475 7.65 19.52 -46.12
N GLU A 476 7.45 19.34 -44.82
CA GLU A 476 6.91 20.37 -43.94
C GLU A 476 7.84 21.59 -43.85
N CYS A 477 9.15 21.37 -43.81
CA CYS A 477 10.14 22.43 -43.68
C CYS A 477 10.05 23.40 -44.86
N SER A 478 9.96 22.89 -46.08
CA SER A 478 9.80 23.70 -47.29
C SER A 478 8.50 24.50 -47.26
N ASP A 479 7.38 23.88 -46.86
CA ASP A 479 6.09 24.57 -46.76
C ASP A 479 6.11 25.74 -45.76
N PHE A 480 6.77 25.55 -44.62
CA PHE A 480 6.93 26.62 -43.61
C PHE A 480 7.90 27.70 -44.05
N ALA A 481 9.01 27.34 -44.70
CA ALA A 481 9.98 28.31 -45.20
C ALA A 481 9.34 29.23 -46.27
N ASN A 482 8.58 28.66 -47.20
CA ASN A 482 7.89 29.40 -48.26
C ASN A 482 6.81 30.35 -47.70
N ARG A 483 6.14 29.98 -46.59
CA ARG A 483 5.15 30.88 -45.98
C ARG A 483 5.77 32.11 -45.33
N ARG A 484 7.00 32.01 -44.82
CA ARG A 484 7.70 33.17 -44.23
C ARG A 484 8.11 34.19 -45.25
N THR A 485 8.64 33.73 -46.38
CA THR A 485 9.06 34.64 -47.46
C THR A 485 7.91 35.47 -48.02
N VAL A 486 6.66 34.99 -47.94
CA VAL A 486 5.48 35.75 -48.34
C VAL A 486 5.10 36.82 -47.31
N VAL A 487 5.19 36.51 -46.01
CA VAL A 487 4.83 37.48 -44.94
C VAL A 487 5.84 38.62 -44.85
N ASP A 488 7.13 38.32 -45.02
CA ASP A 488 8.20 39.33 -44.97
C ASP A 488 8.18 40.26 -46.20
N ALA A 489 7.66 39.79 -47.34
CA ALA A 489 7.50 40.62 -48.55
C ALA A 489 6.38 41.67 -48.41
N ASP A 490 5.36 41.39 -47.59
CA ASP A 490 4.18 42.25 -47.42
C ASP A 490 4.34 43.26 -46.28
N THR A 491 5.37 43.11 -45.43
CA THR A 491 5.72 44.05 -44.35
C THR A 491 6.78 45.07 -44.74
N THR A 492 6.98 45.29 -46.04
CA THR A 492 7.81 46.41 -46.53
C THR A 492 7.28 47.70 -45.88
N PRO A 493 8.06 48.40 -45.04
CA PRO A 493 7.56 49.55 -44.31
C PRO A 493 7.12 50.59 -45.34
N GLY A 494 5.81 50.85 -45.35
CA GLY A 494 5.22 51.92 -46.13
C GLY A 494 6.05 53.17 -45.88
N ARG A 495 6.67 53.64 -46.96
CA ARG A 495 7.42 54.88 -47.03
C ARG A 495 6.50 55.97 -46.48
N PHE A 496 6.73 56.40 -45.25
CA PHE A 496 6.10 57.60 -44.71
C PHE A 496 6.67 58.75 -45.55
N ASP A 497 5.90 59.18 -46.54
CA ASP A 497 6.16 60.45 -47.21
C ASP A 497 5.99 61.54 -46.14
N ALA A 498 7.12 62.17 -45.77
CA ALA A 498 7.14 63.30 -44.87
C ALA A 498 6.57 64.54 -45.58
N PRO A 499 5.83 65.41 -44.86
CA PRO A 499 5.26 66.64 -45.41
C PRO A 499 6.30 67.69 -45.80
#